data_AF-A0ABD1AHR3-F1
#
_entry.id   AF-A0ABD1AHR3-F1
#
_cell.length_a   1.000
_cell.length_b   1.000
_cell.length_c   1.000
_cell.angle_alpha   90.00
_cell.angle_beta   90.00
_cell.angle_gamma   90.00
#
_symmetry.space_group_name_H-M   'P 1'
#
loop_
_entity.id
_entity.type
_entity.pdbx_description
1 polymer ?
#
loop_
_entity_poly.entity_id
_entity_poly.type
_entity_poly.pdbx_seq_one_letter_code
_entity_poly.pdbx_strand_id
1 'polypeptide(L)'
;MGIRSGATVADAIGIRRRKRHRNEELNNIERELDKVQDLGSTEDDVAMWRRSDGTFKSSFSSSETWEQIRHGGQIKEWHKGVWFSGATSKYSFLLWLATHNRLTTGYRMIAWNRGVIPVSFANNR
;
A
#
# COMPACT_ATOMS: atom_id res chain seq x y z
N MET A 1 -19.76 34.06 6.40
CA MET A 1 -20.35 32.91 7.13
C MET A 1 -19.87 32.78 8.56
N GLY A 2 -18.76 33.41 9.00
CA GLY A 2 -18.34 33.36 10.41
C GLY A 2 -17.76 32.01 10.86
N ILE A 3 -17.57 31.09 9.92
CA ILE A 3 -16.92 29.80 10.12
C ILE A 3 -15.41 30.00 9.98
N ARG A 4 -14.64 29.47 10.92
CA ARG A 4 -13.17 29.53 10.90
C ARG A 4 -12.62 28.54 9.87
N SER A 5 -11.47 28.84 9.26
CA SER A 5 -10.87 27.98 8.21
C SER A 5 -10.54 26.55 8.68
N GLY A 6 -10.34 26.32 9.97
CA GLY A 6 -10.10 25.00 10.56
C GLY A 6 -11.29 24.43 11.34
N ALA A 7 -12.49 24.98 11.14
CA ALA A 7 -13.69 24.47 11.79
C ALA A 7 -14.11 23.13 11.18
N THR A 8 -14.56 22.21 12.03
CA THR A 8 -15.13 20.94 11.56
C THR A 8 -16.52 21.17 10.95
N VAL A 9 -17.03 20.17 10.21
CA VAL A 9 -18.41 20.23 9.68
C VAL A 9 -19.42 20.33 10.82
N ALA A 10 -19.19 19.63 11.93
CA ALA A 10 -20.01 19.73 13.14
C ALA A 10 -20.03 21.16 13.70
N ASP A 11 -18.87 21.81 13.80
CA ASP A 11 -18.77 23.21 14.24
C ASP A 11 -19.47 24.17 13.26
N ALA A 12 -19.33 23.93 11.95
CA ALA A 12 -19.97 24.72 10.92
C ALA A 12 -21.50 24.63 10.96
N ILE A 13 -22.05 23.51 11.45
CA ILE A 13 -23.48 23.33 11.68
C ILE A 13 -23.93 24.01 12.98
N GLY A 14 -23.18 23.85 14.07
CA GLY A 14 -23.57 24.38 15.38
C GLY A 14 -23.36 25.89 15.56
N ILE A 15 -22.32 26.48 14.96
CA ILE A 15 -21.89 27.85 15.25
C ILE A 15 -22.48 28.88 14.27
N ARG A 16 -22.82 28.46 13.05
CA ARG A 16 -23.23 29.41 12.01
C ARG A 16 -24.62 29.98 12.29
N ARG A 17 -24.81 31.26 11.97
CA ARG A 17 -26.15 31.87 11.90
C ARG A 17 -26.59 31.87 10.45
N ARG A 18 -27.63 31.08 10.14
CA ARG A 18 -28.24 31.01 8.81
C ARG A 18 -28.66 32.40 8.34
N LYS A 19 -28.13 32.84 7.19
CA LYS A 19 -28.48 34.11 6.56
C LYS A 19 -28.41 33.97 5.04
N ARG A 20 -29.19 34.79 4.34
CA ARG A 20 -29.03 34.95 2.90
C ARG A 20 -27.86 35.89 2.61
N HIS A 21 -26.96 35.44 1.75
CA HIS A 21 -25.82 36.20 1.28
C HIS A 21 -26.12 36.81 -0.09
N ARG A 22 -25.43 37.92 -0.40
CA ARG A 22 -25.48 38.50 -1.75
C ARG A 22 -24.77 37.62 -2.78
N ASN A 23 -23.77 36.85 -2.35
CA ASN A 23 -23.06 35.90 -3.19
C ASN A 23 -23.84 34.57 -3.25
N GLU A 24 -24.11 34.08 -4.47
CA GLU A 24 -24.81 32.83 -4.73
C GLU A 24 -24.04 31.59 -4.25
N GLU A 25 -22.71 31.58 -4.34
CA GLU A 25 -21.89 30.45 -3.86
C GLU A 25 -22.09 30.23 -2.35
N LEU A 26 -22.13 31.32 -1.58
CA LEU A 26 -22.38 31.25 -0.15
C LEU A 26 -23.81 30.78 0.15
N ASN A 27 -24.79 31.15 -0.68
CA ASN A 27 -26.15 30.63 -0.55
C ASN A 27 -26.26 29.15 -0.89
N ASN A 28 -25.46 28.66 -1.85
CA ASN A 28 -25.38 27.25 -2.18
C ASN A 28 -24.76 26.47 -1.02
N ILE A 29 -23.69 26.98 -0.41
CA ILE A 29 -23.08 26.35 0.77
C ILE A 29 -24.07 26.29 1.93
N GLU A 30 -24.82 27.35 2.22
CA GLU A 30 -25.87 27.31 3.26
C GLU A 30 -26.91 26.22 2.96
N ARG A 31 -27.33 26.07 1.70
CA ARG A 31 -28.30 25.03 1.29
C ARG A 31 -27.74 23.62 1.48
N GLU A 32 -26.48 23.38 1.09
CA GLU A 32 -25.86 22.06 1.29
C GLU A 32 -25.67 21.76 2.78
N LEU A 33 -25.28 22.76 3.58
CA LEU A 33 -25.14 22.58 5.02
C LEU A 33 -26.48 22.34 5.74
N ASP A 34 -27.58 22.86 5.22
CA ASP A 34 -28.92 22.56 5.74
C ASP A 34 -29.32 21.10 5.47
N LYS A 35 -28.99 20.56 4.28
CA LYS A 35 -29.21 19.13 3.99
C LYS A 35 -28.43 18.22 4.93
N VAL A 36 -27.16 18.56 5.22
CA VAL A 36 -26.33 17.75 6.13
C VAL A 36 -26.87 17.77 7.56
N GLN A 37 -27.46 18.90 7.98
CA GLN A 37 -28.08 19.00 9.30
C GLN A 37 -29.32 18.11 9.42
N ASP A 38 -30.16 18.06 8.38
CA ASP A 38 -31.35 17.20 8.36
C ASP A 38 -31.01 15.70 8.29
N LEU A 39 -29.83 15.37 7.74
CA LEU A 39 -29.29 14.01 7.67
C LEU A 39 -28.49 13.62 8.91
N GLY A 40 -28.34 14.50 9.91
CA GLY A 40 -27.47 14.28 11.06
C GLY A 40 -27.84 13.01 11.81
N SER A 41 -27.05 11.95 11.65
CA SER A 41 -27.09 10.80 12.54
C SER A 41 -26.54 11.22 13.89
N THR A 42 -27.26 10.93 14.97
CA THR A 42 -26.77 11.09 16.35
C THR A 42 -25.71 10.04 16.72
N GLU A 43 -25.35 9.16 15.79
CA GLU A 43 -24.33 8.14 15.99
C GLU A 43 -22.93 8.76 15.91
N ASP A 44 -22.06 8.34 16.82
CA ASP A 44 -20.66 8.75 16.83
C ASP A 44 -19.93 8.23 15.59
N ASP A 45 -19.01 9.03 15.05
CA ASP A 45 -18.14 8.62 13.95
C ASP A 45 -17.28 7.40 14.37
N VAL A 46 -17.39 6.30 13.64
CA VAL A 46 -16.58 5.10 13.88
C VAL A 46 -15.42 5.03 12.89
N ALA A 47 -14.20 5.07 13.41
CA ALA A 47 -13.00 4.86 12.61
C ALA A 47 -12.95 3.41 12.08
N MET A 48 -12.86 3.25 10.77
CA MET A 48 -12.72 1.95 10.11
C MET A 48 -11.42 1.85 9.33
N TRP A 49 -10.85 0.65 9.34
CA TRP A 49 -9.67 0.27 8.56
C TRP A 49 -10.08 -0.21 7.18
N ARG A 50 -9.48 0.39 6.14
CA ARG A 50 -9.63 -0.07 4.76
C ARG A 50 -8.83 -1.34 4.55
N ARG A 51 -9.40 -2.29 3.81
CA ARG A 51 -8.79 -3.56 3.41
C ARG A 51 -8.34 -3.55 1.94
N SER A 52 -7.53 -4.54 1.57
CA SER A 52 -7.02 -4.72 0.20
C SER A 52 -8.14 -5.02 -0.81
N ASP A 53 -9.24 -5.62 -0.36
CA ASP A 53 -10.45 -5.90 -1.15
C ASP A 53 -11.38 -4.68 -1.30
N GLY A 54 -11.01 -3.52 -0.73
CA GLY A 54 -11.82 -2.30 -0.75
C GLY A 54 -12.92 -2.23 0.32
N THR A 55 -13.03 -3.24 1.19
CA THR A 55 -13.98 -3.22 2.31
C THR A 55 -13.42 -2.43 3.51
N PHE A 56 -14.30 -2.04 4.42
CA PHE A 56 -13.96 -1.36 5.66
C PHE A 56 -14.33 -2.23 6.86
N LYS A 57 -13.45 -2.32 7.87
CA LYS A 57 -13.71 -3.03 9.12
C LYS A 57 -13.29 -2.23 10.34
N SER A 58 -13.90 -2.51 11.48
CA SER A 58 -13.54 -1.91 12.76
C SER A 58 -12.21 -2.42 13.34
N SER A 59 -11.69 -3.56 12.87
CA SER A 59 -10.47 -4.17 13.41
C SER A 59 -9.24 -3.94 12.52
N PHE A 60 -8.11 -3.70 13.18
CA PHE A 60 -6.81 -3.57 12.52
C PHE A 60 -6.20 -4.95 12.24
N SER A 61 -5.59 -5.10 11.06
CA SER A 61 -4.79 -6.26 10.69
C SER A 61 -3.46 -5.82 10.09
N SER A 62 -2.36 -6.17 10.76
CA SER A 62 -1.01 -5.86 10.28
C SER A 62 -0.73 -6.52 8.93
N SER A 63 -1.22 -7.74 8.70
CA SER A 63 -1.01 -8.47 7.43
C SER A 63 -1.71 -7.78 6.26
N GLU A 64 -2.97 -7.38 6.44
CA GLU A 64 -3.75 -6.73 5.38
C GLU A 64 -3.23 -5.32 5.08
N THR A 65 -2.81 -4.61 6.12
CA THR A 65 -2.18 -3.29 5.98
C THR A 65 -0.84 -3.41 5.23
N TRP A 66 -0.04 -4.42 5.57
CA TRP A 66 1.22 -4.70 4.88
C TRP A 66 1.01 -5.04 3.40
N GLU A 67 -0.03 -5.79 3.09
CA GLU A 67 -0.38 -6.13 1.70
C GLU A 67 -0.83 -4.90 0.90
N GLN A 68 -1.50 -3.94 1.52
CA GLN A 68 -1.88 -2.67 0.88
C GLN A 68 -0.70 -1.75 0.63
N ILE A 69 0.26 -1.69 1.57
CA ILE A 69 1.44 -0.81 1.46
C ILE A 69 2.42 -1.37 0.42
N ARG A 70 2.57 -2.69 0.37
CA ARG A 70 3.52 -3.31 -0.57
C ARG A 70 2.95 -3.30 -1.98
N HIS A 71 3.75 -2.88 -2.95
CA HIS A 71 3.51 -3.29 -4.33
C HIS A 71 3.84 -4.77 -4.43
N GLY A 72 2.83 -5.62 -4.63
CA GLY A 72 3.00 -7.05 -4.83
C GLY A 72 3.86 -7.31 -6.06
N GLY A 73 5.17 -7.46 -5.86
CA GLY A 73 6.06 -7.96 -6.91
C GLY A 73 5.65 -9.38 -7.29
N GLN A 74 5.84 -9.74 -8.56
CA GLN A 74 5.58 -11.10 -9.02
C GLN A 74 6.34 -12.11 -8.15
N ILE A 75 5.62 -13.14 -7.71
CA ILE A 75 6.22 -14.27 -7.00
C ILE A 75 7.21 -14.92 -7.96
N LYS A 76 8.50 -14.81 -7.66
CA LYS A 76 9.55 -15.39 -8.51
C LYS A 76 9.63 -16.89 -8.26
N GLU A 77 9.56 -17.70 -9.30
CA GLU A 77 9.53 -19.17 -9.18
C GLU A 77 10.73 -19.73 -8.41
N TRP A 78 11.90 -19.11 -8.53
CA TRP A 78 13.11 -19.53 -7.83
C TRP A 78 13.03 -19.45 -6.31
N HIS A 79 12.13 -18.65 -5.72
CA HIS A 79 12.11 -18.44 -4.26
C HIS A 79 11.87 -19.75 -3.49
N LYS A 80 11.06 -20.67 -4.04
CA LYS A 80 10.78 -21.96 -3.40
C LYS A 80 12.00 -22.88 -3.37
N GLY A 81 12.83 -22.85 -4.42
CA GLY A 81 14.06 -23.64 -4.49
C GLY A 81 15.16 -23.10 -3.56
N VAL A 82 15.14 -21.79 -3.28
CA VAL A 82 16.13 -21.14 -2.40
C VAL A 82 15.72 -21.22 -0.92
N TRP A 83 14.44 -21.02 -0.62
CA TRP A 83 13.90 -20.83 0.74
C TRP A 83 12.86 -21.91 1.08
N PHE A 84 13.23 -23.19 0.97
CA PHE A 84 12.36 -24.30 1.38
C PHE A 84 12.46 -24.57 2.89
N SER A 85 11.45 -25.25 3.45
CA SER A 85 11.46 -25.64 4.86
C SER A 85 12.61 -26.61 5.15
N GLY A 86 13.45 -26.30 6.13
CA GLY A 86 14.66 -27.06 6.44
C GLY A 86 15.90 -26.65 5.64
N ALA A 87 15.82 -25.62 4.80
CA ALA A 87 17.00 -25.08 4.14
C ALA A 87 17.96 -24.45 5.15
N THR A 88 19.25 -24.81 5.06
CA THR A 88 20.28 -24.18 5.90
C THR A 88 20.56 -22.77 5.38
N SER A 89 20.41 -21.75 6.23
CA SER A 89 20.56 -20.34 5.85
C SER A 89 21.86 -20.04 5.07
N LYS A 90 22.97 -20.69 5.43
CA LYS A 90 24.26 -20.57 4.73
C LYS A 90 24.16 -20.99 3.26
N TYR A 91 23.55 -22.13 2.98
CA TYR A 91 23.43 -22.66 1.61
C TYR A 91 22.35 -21.94 0.81
N SER A 92 21.22 -21.57 1.43
CA SER A 92 20.19 -20.74 0.80
C SER A 92 20.75 -19.39 0.34
N PHE A 93 21.59 -18.75 1.16
CA PHE A 93 22.22 -17.50 0.77
C PHE A 93 23.18 -17.66 -0.42
N LEU A 94 23.99 -18.73 -0.43
CA LEU A 94 24.86 -19.03 -1.57
C LEU A 94 24.07 -19.35 -2.84
N LEU A 95 22.99 -20.13 -2.72
CA LEU A 95 22.11 -20.46 -3.84
C LEU A 95 21.40 -19.21 -4.37
N TRP A 96 20.97 -18.31 -3.48
CA TRP A 96 20.41 -17.00 -3.86
C TRP A 96 21.42 -16.14 -4.64
N LEU A 97 22.69 -16.10 -4.20
CA LEU A 97 23.73 -15.40 -4.95
C LEU A 97 23.97 -16.04 -6.32
N ALA A 98 23.92 -17.37 -6.39
CA ALA A 98 24.05 -18.12 -7.64
C ALA A 98 22.91 -17.82 -8.61
N THR A 99 21.65 -17.84 -8.16
CA THR A 99 20.48 -17.55 -9.00
C THR A 99 20.49 -16.11 -9.52
N HIS A 100 21.13 -15.19 -8.80
CA HIS A 100 21.34 -13.82 -9.25
C HIS A 100 22.63 -13.60 -10.05
N ASN A 101 23.40 -14.64 -10.38
CA ASN A 101 24.71 -14.56 -11.04
C ASN A 101 25.70 -13.63 -10.31
N ARG A 102 25.59 -13.53 -8.98
CA ARG A 102 26.44 -12.68 -8.12
C ARG A 102 27.64 -13.41 -7.54
N LEU A 103 27.90 -14.65 -7.97
CA LEU A 103 29.09 -15.39 -7.59
C LEU A 103 30.30 -14.92 -8.42
N THR A 104 31.16 -14.10 -7.82
CA THR A 104 32.43 -13.63 -8.42
C THR A 104 33.33 -14.77 -8.89
N THR A 105 33.23 -15.95 -8.27
CA THR A 105 34.06 -17.12 -8.61
C THR A 105 33.72 -17.69 -9.98
N GLY A 106 32.45 -17.68 -10.39
CA GLY A 106 32.03 -18.20 -11.70
C GLY A 106 32.57 -17.37 -12.86
N TYR A 107 32.46 -16.04 -12.75
CA TYR A 107 33.01 -15.12 -13.74
C TYR A 107 34.54 -15.20 -13.83
N ARG A 108 35.24 -15.34 -12.68
CA ARG A 108 36.71 -15.45 -12.64
C ARG A 108 37.22 -16.81 -13.14
N MET A 109 36.49 -17.91 -12.92
CA MET A 109 36.83 -19.22 -13.49
C MET A 109 36.82 -19.21 -15.03
N ILE A 110 35.86 -18.51 -15.65
CA ILE A 110 35.82 -18.35 -17.11
C ILE A 110 37.03 -17.56 -17.62
N ALA A 111 37.42 -16.49 -16.91
CA ALA A 111 38.60 -15.70 -17.25
C ALA A 111 39.92 -16.50 -17.14
N TRP A 112 39.98 -17.49 -16.24
CA TRP A 112 41.17 -18.31 -16.02
C TRP A 112 41.27 -19.53 -16.96
N ASN A 113 40.14 -20.01 -17.50
CA ASN A 113 40.10 -21.15 -18.42
C ASN A 113 39.42 -20.78 -19.74
N ARG A 114 40.18 -20.19 -20.67
CA ARG A 114 39.72 -19.82 -22.03
C ARG A 114 39.29 -21.01 -22.90
N GLY A 115 39.41 -22.25 -22.42
CA GLY A 115 39.00 -23.48 -23.11
C GLY A 115 37.73 -24.14 -22.55
N VAL A 116 37.14 -23.62 -21.47
CA VAL A 116 35.88 -24.15 -20.93
C VAL A 116 34.72 -23.37 -21.55
N ILE A 117 33.99 -24.03 -22.46
CA ILE A 117 32.73 -23.52 -22.97
C ILE A 117 31.82 -23.33 -21.76
N PRO A 118 31.30 -22.12 -21.48
CA PRO A 118 30.32 -21.98 -20.42
C PRO A 118 29.14 -22.82 -20.87
N VAL A 119 28.86 -23.90 -20.13
CA VAL A 119 27.64 -24.66 -20.31
C VAL A 119 26.53 -23.69 -19.99
N SER A 120 26.00 -23.08 -21.05
CA SER A 120 24.81 -22.27 -21.01
C SER A 120 23.74 -23.15 -20.39
N PHE A 121 23.37 -22.87 -19.14
CA PHE A 121 22.02 -23.15 -18.69
C PHE A 121 21.13 -22.31 -19.59
N ALA A 122 20.80 -22.89 -20.74
CA ALA A 122 19.85 -22.36 -21.68
C ALA A 122 18.55 -22.21 -20.91
N ASN A 123 18.28 -20.96 -20.58
CA ASN A 123 16.98 -20.34 -20.51
C ASN A 123 15.92 -21.19 -21.22
N ASN A 124 15.19 -22.00 -20.46
CA ASN A 124 13.91 -22.52 -20.93
C ASN A 124 12.84 -21.53 -20.46
N ARG A 125 12.00 -21.17 -21.42
CA ARG A 125 10.84 -20.28 -21.30
C ARG A 125 9.93 -20.63 -20.13
#